data_AF-A0A8S2N463-F1
#
_entry.id   AF-A0A8S2N463-F1
#
_cell.length_a   1.000
_cell.length_b   1.000
_cell.length_c   1.000
_cell.angle_alpha   90.00
_cell.angle_beta   90.00
_cell.angle_gamma   90.00
#
_symmetry.space_group_name_H-M   'P 1'
#
loop_
_entity.id
_entity.type
_entity.pdbx_description
1 polymer ?
#
loop_
_entity_poly.entity_id
_entity_poly.type
_entity_poly.pdbx_seq_one_letter_code
_entity_poly.pdbx_strand_id
1 'polypeptide(L)'
;MGKKNRDSNVIVKTSPSSRQQDPAFEYLTKTFNSTNGPIQAMCDVTRPHVDSFNWMLKEGLMKAASAILPLEFETNTKLRVKLKFVSLEIARPKAKVIVGANRRSHYVYPAEARMSKSTYSGTLHARIHAEVFDQNGKLIGRESYDRSLGSIPVMVRSDACNLANMTTKELCSKYEEPNENGGYFVVKGYERILRLLTMTRRNYPMAMSRGRWRQRGPGFTDRGLQIRCLSDDQRGVENTLHYLDTGAISLAFMYRKEMYFIPVVMILK
;
A
#
# COMPACT_ATOMS: atom_id res chain seq x y z
N MET A 1 6.18 60.81 22.11
CA MET A 1 6.81 59.58 22.64
C MET A 1 5.75 58.78 23.38
N GLY A 2 5.21 57.73 22.76
CA GLY A 2 4.22 56.84 23.39
C GLY A 2 4.48 55.41 22.95
N LYS A 3 5.11 54.62 23.82
CA LYS A 3 5.38 53.19 23.57
C LYS A 3 4.06 52.43 23.68
N LYS A 4 3.57 51.85 22.57
CA LYS A 4 2.51 50.84 22.58
C LYS A 4 3.08 49.53 23.12
N ASN A 5 2.56 49.09 24.27
CA ASN A 5 2.76 47.76 24.83
C ASN A 5 2.31 46.71 23.81
N ARG A 6 3.18 45.73 23.52
CA ARG A 6 2.81 44.53 22.76
C ARG A 6 2.25 43.53 23.75
N ASP A 7 0.99 43.16 23.56
CA ASP A 7 0.33 42.12 24.33
C ASP A 7 1.12 40.81 24.25
N SER A 8 1.40 40.28 25.43
CA SER A 8 2.03 39.00 25.69
C SER A 8 1.21 37.86 25.10
N ASN A 9 1.82 37.04 24.25
CA ASN A 9 1.30 35.74 23.84
C ASN A 9 0.95 34.90 25.07
N VAL A 10 -0.34 34.73 25.35
CA VAL A 10 -0.84 33.76 26.32
C VAL A 10 -0.65 32.37 25.72
N ILE A 11 0.52 31.79 25.96
CA ILE A 11 0.74 30.36 25.75
C ILE A 11 0.00 29.67 26.89
N VAL A 12 -1.18 29.12 26.59
CA VAL A 12 -1.89 28.22 27.51
C VAL A 12 -1.02 26.98 27.70
N LYS A 13 -0.24 26.95 28.78
CA LYS A 13 0.49 25.77 29.23
C LYS A 13 -0.52 24.83 29.89
N THR A 14 -1.06 23.88 29.12
CA THR A 14 -1.78 22.73 29.67
C THR A 14 -0.80 21.76 30.33
N SER A 15 -1.19 21.23 31.49
CA SER A 15 -0.39 20.36 32.36
C SER A 15 0.08 19.06 31.67
N PRO A 16 1.28 18.53 32.02
CA PRO A 16 1.93 17.45 31.30
C PRO A 16 1.51 16.07 31.83
N SER A 17 0.23 15.74 31.77
CA SER A 17 -0.23 14.38 32.04
C SER A 17 -1.06 13.89 30.87
N SER A 18 -0.52 12.91 30.13
CA SER A 18 -1.10 12.18 28.98
C SER A 18 -0.92 12.74 27.56
N ARG A 19 0.10 13.56 27.27
CA ARG A 19 0.54 13.68 25.87
C ARG A 19 1.16 12.35 25.44
N GLN A 20 0.42 11.63 24.60
CA GLN A 20 0.95 10.64 23.67
C GLN A 20 2.23 11.25 23.08
N GLN A 21 3.38 10.63 23.38
CA GLN A 21 4.70 11.22 23.14
C GLN A 21 4.79 11.85 21.76
N ASP A 22 5.09 13.15 21.70
CA ASP A 22 5.26 13.86 20.43
C ASP A 22 6.36 13.12 19.62
N PRO A 23 6.11 12.75 18.35
CA PRO A 23 7.08 12.03 17.55
C PRO A 23 8.26 12.97 17.21
N ALA A 24 9.27 12.97 18.07
CA ALA A 24 10.49 13.75 17.90
C ALA A 24 11.64 12.89 17.35
N PHE A 25 12.46 13.49 16.48
CA PHE A 25 13.67 12.86 15.92
C PHE A 25 14.69 12.44 16.99
N GLU A 26 14.65 13.05 18.17
CA GLU A 26 15.51 12.72 19.32
C GLU A 26 15.32 11.28 19.81
N TYR A 27 14.13 10.70 19.62
CA TYR A 27 13.83 9.31 20.00
C TYR A 27 14.14 8.29 18.91
N LEU A 28 14.36 8.73 17.66
CA LEU A 28 14.76 7.84 16.57
C LEU A 28 16.25 7.51 16.67
N THR A 29 17.09 8.48 17.01
CA THR A 29 18.56 8.31 17.04
C THR A 29 19.08 7.49 18.22
N LYS A 30 18.41 7.53 19.37
CA LYS A 30 18.80 6.74 20.55
C LYS A 30 18.65 5.22 20.33
N THR A 31 17.69 4.80 19.51
CA THR A 31 17.44 3.39 19.19
C THR A 31 18.16 2.93 17.93
N PHE A 32 18.31 3.78 16.91
CA PHE A 32 18.97 3.41 15.64
C PHE A 32 20.48 3.19 15.75
N ASN A 33 21.14 3.86 16.70
CA ASN A 33 22.59 3.74 16.92
C ASN A 33 22.96 2.80 18.09
N SER A 34 21.98 2.20 18.76
CA SER A 34 22.22 1.18 19.79
C SER A 34 22.18 -0.22 19.15
N THR A 35 23.05 -0.50 18.18
CA THR A 35 22.97 -1.75 17.41
C THR A 35 23.82 -2.88 17.97
N ASN A 36 23.21 -4.06 18.00
CA ASN A 36 23.79 -5.39 18.23
C ASN A 36 24.73 -5.80 17.07
N GLY A 37 25.77 -4.99 16.77
CA GLY A 37 26.78 -5.25 15.75
C GLY A 37 26.44 -4.74 14.33
N PRO A 38 27.46 -4.64 13.45
CA PRO A 38 27.36 -3.96 12.15
C PRO A 38 26.42 -4.63 11.13
N ILE A 39 26.21 -5.95 11.24
CA ILE A 39 25.32 -6.70 10.34
C ILE A 39 23.85 -6.31 10.56
N GLN A 40 23.45 -6.13 11.82
CA GLN A 40 22.07 -5.75 12.15
C GLN A 40 21.75 -4.35 11.62
N ALA A 41 22.68 -3.40 11.76
CA ALA A 41 22.52 -2.04 11.25
C ALA A 41 22.28 -2.03 9.73
N MET A 42 22.91 -2.94 8.97
CA MET A 42 22.73 -3.06 7.53
C MET A 42 21.35 -3.63 7.16
N CYS A 43 20.86 -4.63 7.92
CA CYS A 43 19.50 -5.14 7.79
C CYS A 43 18.44 -4.06 8.11
N ASP A 44 18.71 -3.16 9.06
CA ASP A 44 17.79 -2.09 9.42
C ASP A 44 17.58 -1.05 8.29
N VAL A 45 18.52 -0.93 7.36
CA VAL A 45 18.40 -0.04 6.18
C VAL A 45 17.37 -0.57 5.17
N THR A 46 17.34 -1.88 4.93
CA THR A 46 16.42 -2.51 3.97
C THR A 46 15.06 -2.85 4.60
N ARG A 47 15.00 -2.85 5.93
CA ARG A 47 13.81 -3.19 6.72
C ARG A 47 12.52 -2.49 6.29
N PRO A 48 12.46 -1.18 5.99
CA PRO A 48 11.21 -0.54 5.55
C PRO A 48 10.62 -1.16 4.28
N HIS A 49 11.48 -1.66 3.37
CA HIS A 49 11.04 -2.33 2.15
C HIS A 49 10.48 -3.72 2.48
N VAL A 50 11.23 -4.52 3.24
CA VAL A 50 10.87 -5.89 3.57
C VAL A 50 9.63 -5.94 4.46
N ASP A 51 9.56 -5.11 5.50
CA ASP A 51 8.41 -5.01 6.41
C ASP A 51 7.15 -4.58 5.67
N SER A 52 7.26 -3.60 4.75
CA SER A 52 6.13 -3.16 3.93
C SER A 52 5.62 -4.26 3.01
N PHE A 53 6.51 -5.02 2.37
CA PHE A 53 6.12 -6.14 1.51
C PHE A 53 5.52 -7.29 2.32
N ASN A 54 6.07 -7.60 3.50
CA ASN A 54 5.54 -8.60 4.41
C ASN A 54 4.14 -8.22 4.94
N TRP A 55 3.92 -6.94 5.26
CA TRP A 55 2.59 -6.44 5.59
C TRP A 55 1.61 -6.63 4.43
N MET A 56 2.03 -6.36 3.19
CA MET A 56 1.21 -6.60 2.01
C MET A 56 0.82 -8.08 1.89
N LEU A 57 1.77 -9.00 2.07
CA LEU A 57 1.53 -10.45 2.00
C LEU A 57 0.56 -10.93 3.08
N LYS A 58 0.69 -10.44 4.32
CA LYS A 58 -0.10 -10.90 5.48
C LYS A 58 -1.48 -10.26 5.54
N GLU A 59 -1.56 -8.95 5.41
CA GLU A 59 -2.80 -8.19 5.61
C GLU A 59 -3.27 -7.48 4.35
N GLY A 60 -2.34 -6.88 3.60
CA GLY A 60 -2.68 -6.01 2.48
C GLY A 60 -3.48 -6.71 1.39
N LEU A 61 -3.09 -7.92 0.99
CA LEU A 61 -3.80 -8.71 -0.03
C LEU A 61 -5.21 -9.10 0.40
N MET A 62 -5.42 -9.43 1.68
CA MET A 62 -6.76 -9.72 2.22
C MET A 62 -7.64 -8.47 2.20
N LYS A 63 -7.12 -7.34 2.67
CA LYS A 63 -7.85 -6.06 2.66
C LYS A 63 -8.16 -5.62 1.21
N ALA A 64 -7.20 -5.78 0.29
CA ALA A 64 -7.40 -5.50 -1.13
C ALA A 64 -8.50 -6.37 -1.73
N ALA A 65 -8.52 -7.69 -1.47
CA ALA A 65 -9.57 -8.59 -1.95
C ALA A 65 -10.96 -8.14 -1.46
N SER A 66 -11.08 -7.78 -0.17
CA SER A 66 -12.34 -7.33 0.43
C SER A 66 -12.85 -5.99 -0.13
N ALA A 67 -11.94 -5.16 -0.62
CA ALA A 67 -12.22 -3.81 -1.04
C ALA A 67 -12.40 -3.69 -2.57
N ILE A 68 -12.28 -4.80 -3.31
CA ILE A 68 -12.74 -4.92 -4.70
C ILE A 68 -14.25 -5.11 -4.68
N LEU A 69 -14.96 -4.24 -5.41
CA LEU A 69 -16.41 -4.34 -5.53
C LEU A 69 -16.81 -5.64 -6.24
N PRO A 70 -17.82 -6.37 -5.75
CA PRO A 70 -18.35 -7.53 -6.44
C PRO A 70 -18.81 -7.18 -7.85
N LEU A 71 -18.55 -8.06 -8.81
CA LEU A 71 -19.07 -7.95 -10.16
C LEU A 71 -20.43 -8.65 -10.21
N GLU A 72 -21.47 -7.90 -10.57
CA GLU A 72 -22.82 -8.42 -10.74
C GLU A 72 -23.24 -8.31 -12.22
N PHE A 73 -23.78 -9.39 -12.77
CA PHE A 73 -24.31 -9.41 -14.13
C PHE A 73 -25.46 -10.43 -14.26
N GLU A 74 -26.28 -10.26 -15.28
CA GLU A 74 -27.37 -11.19 -15.61
C GLU A 74 -26.96 -12.11 -16.76
N THR A 75 -27.35 -13.38 -16.66
CA THR A 75 -27.18 -14.36 -17.74
C THR A 75 -28.36 -14.33 -18.72
N ASN A 76 -28.20 -14.95 -19.88
CA ASN A 76 -29.29 -15.14 -20.86
C ASN A 76 -30.52 -15.87 -20.28
N THR A 77 -30.34 -16.62 -19.19
CA THR A 77 -31.41 -17.33 -18.47
C THR A 77 -32.08 -16.47 -17.38
N LYS A 78 -31.80 -15.16 -17.34
CA LYS A 78 -32.28 -14.20 -16.32
C LYS A 78 -31.87 -14.58 -14.89
N LEU A 79 -30.73 -15.24 -14.73
CA LEU A 79 -30.14 -15.48 -13.42
C LEU A 79 -29.15 -14.35 -13.12
N ARG A 80 -29.17 -13.84 -11.89
CA ARG A 80 -28.20 -12.83 -11.46
C ARG A 80 -27.00 -13.53 -10.84
N VAL A 81 -25.82 -13.27 -11.37
CA VAL A 81 -24.55 -13.83 -10.88
C VAL A 81 -23.74 -12.72 -10.21
N LYS A 82 -23.25 -13.00 -9.00
CA LYS A 82 -22.38 -12.13 -8.22
C LYS A 82 -21.03 -12.80 -8.01
N LEU A 83 -19.97 -12.21 -8.55
CA LEU A 83 -18.60 -12.66 -8.35
C LEU A 83 -17.90 -11.80 -7.30
N LYS A 84 -17.27 -12.44 -6.31
CA LYS A 84 -16.55 -11.76 -5.23
C LYS A 84 -15.18 -12.40 -5.02
N PHE A 85 -14.14 -11.57 -4.90
CA PHE A 85 -12.82 -12.01 -4.44
C PHE A 85 -12.85 -12.28 -2.93
N VAL A 86 -12.32 -13.43 -2.52
CA VAL A 86 -12.31 -13.87 -1.13
C VAL A 86 -10.92 -13.82 -0.55
N SER A 87 -9.95 -14.40 -1.24
CA SER A 87 -8.55 -14.33 -0.84
C SER A 87 -7.65 -14.13 -2.05
N LEU A 88 -6.52 -13.48 -1.81
CA LEU A 88 -5.43 -13.27 -2.75
C LEU A 88 -4.15 -13.69 -2.04
N GLU A 89 -3.38 -14.59 -2.65
CA GLU A 89 -2.18 -15.17 -2.06
C GLU A 89 -1.07 -15.28 -3.09
N ILE A 90 0.14 -14.87 -2.73
CA ILE A 90 1.32 -15.01 -3.58
C ILE A 90 2.06 -16.26 -3.13
N ALA A 91 2.11 -17.28 -3.98
CA ALA A 91 2.88 -18.48 -3.75
C ALA A 91 4.38 -18.20 -3.84
N ARG A 92 5.18 -18.97 -3.09
CA ARG A 92 6.65 -18.89 -3.20
C ARG A 92 7.13 -19.23 -4.62
N PRO A 93 8.20 -18.59 -5.13
CA PRO A 93 8.70 -18.84 -6.48
C PRO A 93 9.08 -20.30 -6.72
N LYS A 94 8.44 -20.90 -7.74
CA LYS A 94 8.66 -22.28 -8.17
C LYS A 94 8.71 -22.34 -9.69
N ALA A 95 9.67 -23.08 -10.23
CA ALA A 95 9.74 -23.40 -11.65
C ALA A 95 9.15 -24.78 -11.90
N LYS A 96 8.31 -24.87 -12.94
CA LYS A 96 7.83 -26.15 -13.47
C LYS A 96 8.87 -26.66 -14.45
N VAL A 97 9.44 -27.82 -14.17
CA VAL A 97 10.34 -28.50 -15.08
C VAL A 97 9.60 -29.69 -15.66
N ILE A 98 9.49 -29.70 -16.98
CA ILE A 98 8.93 -30.83 -17.72
C ILE A 98 10.12 -31.67 -18.17
N VAL A 99 10.27 -32.86 -17.59
CA VAL A 99 11.26 -33.85 -18.03
C VAL A 99 10.48 -35.06 -18.55
N GLY A 100 10.35 -35.16 -19.88
CA GLY A 100 9.51 -36.17 -20.53
C GLY A 100 8.04 -36.05 -20.11
N ALA A 101 7.45 -37.14 -19.64
CA ALA A 101 6.06 -37.17 -19.15
C ALA A 101 5.90 -36.70 -17.69
N ASN A 102 7.00 -36.56 -16.93
CA ASN A 102 6.96 -36.20 -15.52
C ASN A 102 7.03 -34.68 -15.32
N ARG A 103 6.05 -34.15 -14.61
CA ARG A 103 5.99 -32.74 -14.20
C ARG A 103 6.53 -32.61 -12.78
N ARG A 104 7.74 -32.08 -12.63
CA ARG A 104 8.32 -31.75 -11.31
C ARG A 104 8.30 -30.24 -11.10
N SER A 105 8.17 -29.82 -9.85
CA SER A 105 8.35 -28.42 -9.46
C SER A 105 9.49 -28.32 -8.47
N HIS A 106 10.38 -27.35 -8.65
CA HIS A 106 11.40 -27.03 -7.66
C HIS A 106 11.32 -25.55 -7.28
N TYR A 107 11.86 -25.22 -6.11
CA TYR A 107 11.98 -23.84 -5.65
C TYR A 107 13.07 -23.14 -6.46
N VAL A 108 12.73 -21.97 -7.00
CA VAL A 108 13.68 -21.09 -7.69
C VAL A 108 14.34 -20.20 -6.65
N TYR A 109 15.63 -19.95 -6.75
CA TYR A 109 16.33 -19.00 -5.86
C TYR A 109 16.68 -17.72 -6.61
N PRO A 110 16.86 -16.57 -5.93
CA PRO A 110 17.20 -15.32 -6.60
C PRO A 110 18.45 -15.41 -7.48
N ALA A 111 19.51 -16.10 -7.05
CA ALA A 111 20.71 -16.37 -7.84
C ALA A 111 20.40 -17.06 -9.17
N GLU A 112 19.50 -18.05 -9.18
CA GLU A 112 19.05 -18.73 -10.39
C GLU A 112 18.33 -17.76 -11.34
N ALA A 113 17.48 -16.88 -10.80
CA ALA A 113 16.78 -15.87 -11.59
C ALA A 113 17.74 -14.84 -12.22
N ARG A 114 18.81 -14.45 -11.50
CA ARG A 114 19.89 -13.61 -12.02
C ARG A 114 20.61 -14.28 -13.19
N MET A 115 21.10 -15.51 -12.98
CA MET A 115 21.87 -16.26 -13.98
C MET A 115 21.05 -16.58 -15.24
N SER A 116 19.79 -16.97 -15.06
CA SER A 116 18.88 -17.30 -16.18
C SER A 116 18.27 -16.08 -16.88
N LYS A 117 18.58 -14.86 -16.42
CA LYS A 117 17.97 -13.60 -16.88
C LYS A 117 16.44 -13.62 -16.81
N SER A 118 15.88 -14.37 -15.86
CA SER A 118 14.44 -14.49 -15.63
C SER A 118 13.98 -13.56 -14.49
N THR A 119 12.67 -13.49 -14.27
CA THR A 119 12.10 -12.72 -13.16
C THR A 119 11.87 -13.65 -11.98
N TYR A 120 12.36 -13.27 -10.80
CA TYR A 120 12.09 -13.96 -9.56
C TYR A 120 10.67 -13.67 -9.10
N SER A 121 9.71 -14.54 -9.46
CA SER A 121 8.28 -14.31 -9.25
C SER A 121 7.55 -15.50 -8.67
N GLY A 122 6.54 -15.18 -7.86
CA GLY A 122 5.57 -16.10 -7.31
C GLY A 122 4.24 -16.03 -8.05
N THR A 123 3.49 -17.12 -8.10
CA THR A 123 2.15 -17.14 -8.71
C THR A 123 1.14 -16.48 -7.77
N LEU A 124 0.37 -15.52 -8.28
CA LEU A 124 -0.77 -14.94 -7.56
C LEU A 124 -1.98 -15.85 -7.74
N HIS A 125 -2.44 -16.43 -6.64
CA HIS A 125 -3.66 -17.21 -6.57
C HIS A 125 -4.80 -16.36 -6.01
N ALA A 126 -5.98 -16.48 -6.60
CA ALA A 126 -7.19 -15.84 -6.15
C ALA A 126 -8.28 -16.89 -5.93
N ARG A 127 -8.95 -16.79 -4.79
CA ARG A 127 -10.20 -17.52 -4.53
C ARG A 127 -11.37 -16.59 -4.83
N ILE A 128 -12.23 -17.01 -5.75
CA ILE A 128 -13.39 -16.25 -6.21
C ILE A 128 -14.64 -17.04 -5.82
N HIS A 129 -15.58 -16.40 -5.11
CA HIS A 129 -16.90 -16.97 -4.88
C HIS A 129 -17.86 -16.45 -5.96
N ALA A 130 -18.60 -17.37 -6.56
CA ALA A 130 -19.72 -17.07 -7.43
C ALA A 130 -21.03 -17.42 -6.71
N GLU A 131 -21.90 -16.43 -6.55
CA GLU A 131 -23.24 -16.59 -6.00
C GLU A 131 -24.25 -16.40 -7.11
N VAL A 132 -25.17 -17.35 -7.28
CA VAL A 132 -26.21 -17.32 -8.31
C VAL A 132 -27.55 -17.13 -7.63
N PHE A 133 -28.31 -16.13 -8.10
CA PHE A 133 -29.63 -15.77 -7.61
C PHE A 133 -30.68 -15.98 -8.70
N ASP A 134 -31.88 -16.43 -8.32
CA ASP A 134 -33.03 -16.50 -9.21
C ASP A 134 -33.63 -15.10 -9.52
N GLN A 135 -34.68 -15.08 -10.33
CA GLN A 135 -35.41 -13.86 -10.71
C GLN A 135 -36.10 -13.16 -9.53
N ASN A 136 -36.39 -13.89 -8.45
CA ASN A 136 -36.96 -13.38 -7.21
C ASN A 136 -35.87 -12.97 -6.19
N GLY A 137 -34.59 -13.04 -6.57
CA GLY A 137 -33.46 -12.70 -5.70
C GLY A 137 -33.08 -13.78 -4.69
N LYS A 138 -33.61 -15.01 -4.80
CA LYS A 138 -33.25 -16.12 -3.91
C LYS A 138 -31.90 -16.71 -4.33
N LEU A 139 -30.99 -16.89 -3.37
CA LEU A 139 -29.71 -17.60 -3.60
C LEU A 139 -30.00 -19.07 -3.94
N ILE A 140 -29.62 -19.50 -5.15
CA ILE A 140 -29.82 -20.87 -5.64
C ILE A 140 -28.52 -21.67 -5.73
N GLY A 141 -27.37 -21.01 -5.73
CA GLY A 141 -26.08 -21.69 -5.77
C GLY A 141 -24.93 -20.81 -5.29
N ARG A 142 -23.94 -21.43 -4.66
CA ARG A 142 -22.66 -20.82 -4.32
C ARG A 142 -21.54 -21.77 -4.70
N GLU A 143 -20.65 -21.31 -5.57
CA GLU A 143 -19.45 -22.05 -5.97
C GLU A 143 -18.20 -21.24 -5.68
N SER A 144 -17.08 -21.93 -5.45
CA SER A 144 -15.78 -21.31 -5.21
C SER A 144 -14.79 -21.78 -6.24
N TYR A 145 -14.06 -20.84 -6.83
CA TYR A 145 -13.06 -21.13 -7.85
C TYR A 145 -11.71 -20.59 -7.41
N ASP A 146 -10.71 -21.47 -7.39
CA ASP A 146 -9.32 -21.06 -7.29
C ASP A 146 -8.78 -20.80 -8.70
N ARG A 147 -8.20 -19.62 -8.90
CA ARG A 147 -7.65 -19.17 -10.18
C ARG A 147 -6.25 -18.61 -10.00
N SER A 148 -5.39 -18.89 -10.97
CA SER A 148 -4.08 -18.24 -11.08
C SER A 148 -4.26 -16.95 -11.87
N LEU A 149 -3.89 -15.81 -11.27
CA LEU A 149 -3.99 -14.48 -11.89
C LEU A 149 -2.67 -14.01 -12.51
N GLY A 150 -1.67 -14.89 -12.60
CA GLY A 150 -0.37 -14.60 -13.19
C GLY A 150 0.76 -14.61 -12.16
N SER A 151 1.90 -14.03 -12.52
CA SER A 151 3.12 -14.03 -11.71
C SER A 151 3.46 -12.63 -11.21
N ILE A 152 3.77 -12.51 -9.93
CA ILE A 152 4.16 -11.26 -9.27
C ILE A 152 5.61 -11.38 -8.80
N PRO A 153 6.50 -10.41 -9.09
CA PRO A 153 7.84 -10.39 -8.55
C PRO A 153 7.84 -10.46 -7.03
N VAL A 154 8.69 -11.32 -6.46
CA VAL A 154 8.81 -11.50 -5.01
C VAL A 154 10.04 -10.75 -4.51
N MET A 155 9.87 -9.99 -3.42
CA MET A 155 10.98 -9.24 -2.83
C MET A 155 11.96 -10.19 -2.15
N VAL A 156 13.25 -10.01 -2.41
CA VAL A 156 14.32 -10.81 -1.79
C VAL A 156 14.32 -10.58 -0.27
N ARG A 157 14.48 -11.67 0.50
CA ARG A 157 14.38 -11.74 1.98
C ARG A 157 12.99 -11.46 2.59
N SER A 158 11.95 -11.28 1.78
CA SER A 158 10.56 -11.27 2.29
C SER A 158 10.05 -12.67 2.68
N ASP A 159 8.92 -12.77 3.36
CA ASP A 159 8.32 -14.03 3.85
C ASP A 159 7.95 -15.00 2.71
N ALA A 160 7.66 -14.46 1.52
CA ALA A 160 7.39 -15.22 0.29
C ALA A 160 8.68 -15.61 -0.46
N CYS A 161 9.85 -15.09 -0.07
CA CYS A 161 11.12 -15.44 -0.66
C CYS A 161 11.59 -16.81 -0.15
N ASN A 162 12.27 -17.57 -1.01
CA ASN A 162 12.87 -18.85 -0.64
C ASN A 162 14.14 -18.68 0.22
N LEU A 163 14.70 -17.46 0.33
CA LEU A 163 15.80 -17.12 1.24
C LEU A 163 15.32 -16.65 2.62
N ALA A 164 14.01 -16.64 2.87
CA ALA A 164 13.44 -16.23 4.15
C ALA A 164 14.00 -17.11 5.28
N ASN A 165 14.53 -16.47 6.32
CA ASN A 165 15.08 -17.12 7.52
C ASN A 165 16.24 -18.10 7.29
N MET A 166 16.87 -18.10 6.11
CA MET A 166 18.08 -18.90 5.88
C MET A 166 19.26 -18.36 6.68
N THR A 167 20.06 -19.28 7.21
CA THR A 167 21.34 -19.00 7.85
C THR A 167 22.41 -18.62 6.83
N THR A 168 23.47 -17.96 7.28
CA THR A 168 24.62 -17.59 6.43
C THR A 168 25.19 -18.78 5.66
N LYS A 169 25.31 -19.96 6.29
CA LYS A 169 25.82 -21.17 5.62
C LYS A 169 24.89 -21.64 4.50
N GLU A 170 23.58 -21.59 4.74
CA GLU A 170 22.57 -21.96 3.74
C GLU A 170 22.55 -20.98 2.58
N LEU A 171 22.68 -19.67 2.84
CA LEU A 171 22.80 -18.64 1.80
C LEU A 171 23.98 -18.92 0.87
N CYS A 172 25.17 -19.16 1.44
CA CYS A 172 26.35 -19.53 0.65
C CYS A 172 26.12 -20.80 -0.19
N SER A 173 25.44 -21.81 0.37
CA SER A 173 25.11 -23.04 -0.36
C SER A 173 24.15 -22.83 -1.54
N LYS A 174 23.42 -21.70 -1.55
CA LYS A 174 22.52 -21.28 -2.62
C LYS A 174 23.13 -20.22 -3.54
N TYR A 175 24.43 -20.01 -3.48
CA TYR A 175 25.16 -19.02 -4.28
C TYR A 175 24.71 -17.58 -4.01
N GLU A 176 24.26 -17.31 -2.78
CA GLU A 176 23.90 -15.96 -2.32
C GLU A 176 24.99 -15.41 -1.40
N GLU A 177 24.96 -14.10 -1.19
CA GLU A 177 25.89 -13.43 -0.28
C GLU A 177 25.65 -13.86 1.19
N PRO A 178 26.73 -14.06 1.99
CA PRO A 178 26.63 -14.38 3.42
C PRO A 178 25.71 -13.44 4.23
N ASN A 179 25.69 -12.16 3.84
CA ASN A 179 24.99 -11.07 4.51
C ASN A 179 23.90 -10.44 3.62
N GLU A 180 23.15 -11.27 2.88
CA GLU A 180 22.06 -10.80 2.01
C GLU A 180 20.95 -10.08 2.82
N ASN A 181 20.79 -8.77 2.55
CA ASN A 181 19.85 -7.89 3.26
C ASN A 181 18.48 -7.77 2.57
N GLY A 182 18.39 -8.13 1.29
CA GLY A 182 17.15 -8.07 0.50
C GLY A 182 16.57 -6.66 0.33
N GLY A 183 15.25 -6.58 0.15
CA GLY A 183 14.54 -5.30 -0.04
C GLY A 183 14.41 -4.85 -1.50
N TYR A 184 14.86 -5.67 -2.46
CA TYR A 184 14.77 -5.43 -3.90
C TYR A 184 14.14 -6.64 -4.61
N PHE A 185 13.92 -6.50 -5.92
CA PHE A 185 13.33 -7.50 -6.80
C PHE A 185 14.32 -7.89 -7.89
N VAL A 186 14.32 -9.16 -8.31
CA VAL A 186 15.03 -9.61 -9.52
C VAL A 186 14.04 -9.69 -10.66
N VAL A 187 14.17 -8.81 -11.66
CA VAL A 187 13.27 -8.71 -12.82
C VAL A 187 14.08 -8.80 -14.11
N LYS A 188 13.83 -9.85 -14.90
CA LYS A 188 14.60 -10.17 -16.13
C LYS A 188 16.11 -10.22 -15.87
N GLY A 189 16.52 -10.81 -14.75
CA GLY A 189 17.91 -10.89 -14.28
C GLY A 189 18.47 -9.63 -13.63
N TYR A 190 17.76 -8.50 -13.67
CA TYR A 190 18.23 -7.24 -13.10
C TYR A 190 17.65 -7.00 -11.71
N GLU A 191 18.48 -6.51 -10.80
CA GLU A 191 18.03 -6.07 -9.48
C GLU A 191 17.39 -4.69 -9.56
N ARG A 192 16.21 -4.56 -8.96
CA ARG A 192 15.40 -3.33 -9.00
C ARG A 192 14.80 -3.08 -7.63
N ILE A 193 14.89 -1.84 -7.16
CA ILE A 193 14.28 -1.39 -5.91
C ILE A 193 13.15 -0.41 -6.20
N LEU A 194 12.09 -0.48 -5.39
CA LEU A 194 11.04 0.54 -5.38
C LEU A 194 11.50 1.70 -4.51
N ARG A 195 11.72 2.87 -5.12
CA ARG A 195 12.17 4.07 -4.40
C ARG A 195 11.08 4.56 -3.44
N LEU A 196 11.48 4.82 -2.20
CA LEU A 196 10.59 5.45 -1.21
C LEU A 196 10.28 6.89 -1.62
N LEU A 197 9.00 7.27 -1.52
CA LEU A 197 8.51 8.60 -1.84
C LEU A 197 8.02 9.29 -0.57
N THR A 198 8.34 10.58 -0.45
CA THR A 198 7.73 11.42 0.59
C THR A 198 6.35 11.86 0.11
N MET A 199 5.32 11.57 0.90
CA MET A 199 3.94 11.96 0.63
C MET A 199 3.39 12.83 1.76
N THR A 200 2.25 13.48 1.51
CA THR A 200 1.49 14.19 2.54
C THR A 200 1.08 13.26 3.67
N ARG A 201 1.05 13.79 4.90
CA ARG A 201 0.72 13.04 6.11
C ARG A 201 -0.69 12.45 6.00
N ARG A 202 -0.82 11.17 6.33
CA ARG A 202 -2.11 10.45 6.35
C ARG A 202 -3.06 11.03 7.40
N ASN A 203 -4.34 11.14 7.05
CA ASN A 203 -5.46 11.45 7.95
C ASN A 203 -5.23 12.70 8.81
N TYR A 204 -4.55 13.70 8.26
CA TYR A 204 -4.26 14.95 8.95
C TYR A 204 -4.63 16.14 8.05
N PRO A 205 -5.61 16.98 8.44
CA PRO A 205 -5.97 18.15 7.66
C PRO A 205 -4.86 19.21 7.76
N MET A 206 -4.40 19.69 6.61
CA MET A 206 -3.37 20.72 6.49
C MET A 206 -3.96 21.98 5.88
N ALA A 207 -3.87 23.09 6.60
CA ALA A 207 -4.12 24.41 6.05
C ALA A 207 -2.94 24.84 5.17
N MET A 208 -3.25 25.26 3.94
CA MET A 208 -2.23 25.70 3.01
C MET A 208 -2.74 26.83 2.11
N SER A 209 -1.81 27.66 1.64
CA SER A 209 -2.06 28.63 0.58
C SER A 209 -1.28 28.21 -0.68
N ARG A 210 -1.97 28.12 -1.82
CA ARG A 210 -1.38 27.79 -3.13
C ARG A 210 -1.94 28.72 -4.19
N GLY A 211 -1.08 29.58 -4.75
CA GLY A 211 -1.48 30.55 -5.79
C GLY A 211 -2.17 29.93 -7.01
N ARG A 212 -1.80 28.69 -7.39
CA ARG A 212 -2.44 27.96 -8.50
C ARG A 212 -3.92 27.66 -8.28
N TRP A 213 -4.43 27.70 -7.04
CA TRP A 213 -5.85 27.44 -6.79
C TRP A 213 -6.76 28.54 -7.34
N ARG A 214 -6.27 29.77 -7.46
CA ARG A 214 -7.00 30.88 -8.11
C ARG A 214 -7.29 30.61 -9.59
N GLN A 215 -6.50 29.74 -10.23
CA GLN A 215 -6.66 29.40 -11.65
C GLN A 215 -7.75 28.34 -11.89
N ARG A 216 -8.37 27.80 -10.83
CA ARG A 216 -9.42 26.77 -10.96
C ARG A 216 -10.76 27.33 -11.45
N GLY A 217 -10.97 28.63 -11.34
CA GLY A 217 -12.16 29.32 -11.83
C GLY A 217 -12.42 30.63 -11.09
N PRO A 218 -13.41 31.41 -11.56
CA PRO A 218 -13.85 32.63 -10.87
C PRO A 218 -14.29 32.32 -9.43
N GLY A 219 -13.90 33.19 -8.50
CA GLY A 219 -14.22 33.08 -7.08
C GLY A 219 -13.32 32.16 -6.25
N PHE A 220 -12.42 31.39 -6.86
CA PHE A 220 -11.45 30.58 -6.12
C PHE A 220 -10.36 31.46 -5.48
N THR A 221 -10.14 31.26 -4.18
CA THR A 221 -9.00 31.87 -3.47
C THR A 221 -7.76 30.95 -3.52
N ASP A 222 -6.63 31.47 -3.05
CA ASP A 222 -5.42 30.68 -2.83
C ASP A 222 -5.47 29.84 -1.57
N ARG A 223 -6.53 29.91 -0.74
CA ARG A 223 -6.60 29.29 0.59
C ARG A 223 -7.48 28.04 0.59
N GLY A 224 -7.14 27.09 1.46
CA GLY A 224 -7.86 25.84 1.58
C GLY A 224 -7.24 24.86 2.57
N LEU A 225 -8.00 23.80 2.85
CA LEU A 225 -7.60 22.67 3.68
C LEU A 225 -7.41 21.45 2.79
N GLN A 226 -6.25 20.82 2.83
CA GLN A 226 -6.01 19.54 2.15
C GLN A 226 -5.92 18.42 3.17
N ILE A 227 -6.59 17.30 2.91
CA ILE A 227 -6.46 16.08 3.70
C ILE A 227 -6.27 14.89 2.76
N ARG A 228 -5.29 14.04 3.10
CA ARG A 228 -5.07 12.75 2.45
C ARG A 228 -5.67 11.65 3.32
N CYS A 229 -6.84 11.17 2.94
CA CYS A 229 -7.56 10.10 3.64
C CYS A 229 -7.06 8.75 3.12
N LEU A 230 -6.70 7.83 4.02
CA LEU A 230 -6.32 6.47 3.67
C LEU A 230 -7.42 5.49 4.08
N SER A 231 -7.76 4.57 3.19
CA SER A 231 -8.52 3.36 3.54
C SER A 231 -7.64 2.33 4.24
N ASP A 232 -8.26 1.29 4.81
CA ASP A 232 -7.57 0.24 5.55
C ASP A 232 -6.55 -0.54 4.71
N ASP A 233 -6.78 -0.64 3.40
CA ASP A 233 -5.88 -1.25 2.41
C ASP A 233 -4.80 -0.27 1.87
N GLN A 234 -4.61 0.87 2.55
CA GLN A 234 -3.61 1.90 2.24
C GLN A 234 -3.83 2.67 0.92
N ARG A 235 -5.00 2.54 0.26
CA ARG A 235 -5.35 3.45 -0.84
C ARG A 235 -5.60 4.85 -0.29
N GLY A 236 -4.89 5.83 -0.83
CA GLY A 236 -5.01 7.24 -0.43
C GLY A 236 -5.87 8.04 -1.41
N VAL A 237 -6.82 8.81 -0.89
CA VAL A 237 -7.59 9.81 -1.65
C VAL A 237 -7.28 11.18 -1.08
N GLU A 238 -6.93 12.12 -1.94
CA GLU A 238 -6.74 13.51 -1.57
C GLU A 238 -8.05 14.28 -1.74
N ASN A 239 -8.46 14.94 -0.67
CA ASN A 239 -9.63 15.80 -0.63
C ASN A 239 -9.15 17.21 -0.29
N THR A 240 -9.66 18.22 -1.02
CA THR A 240 -9.30 19.62 -0.80
C THR A 240 -10.55 20.45 -0.60
N LEU A 241 -10.64 21.17 0.52
CA LEU A 241 -11.65 22.19 0.75
C LEU A 241 -11.10 23.52 0.27
N HIS A 242 -11.72 24.10 -0.75
CA HIS A 242 -11.40 25.41 -1.28
C HIS A 242 -12.28 26.47 -0.63
N TYR A 243 -11.66 27.54 -0.14
CA TYR A 243 -12.37 28.73 0.30
C TYR A 243 -12.62 29.64 -0.91
N LEU A 244 -13.87 30.04 -1.12
CA LEU A 244 -14.27 30.96 -2.19
C LEU A 244 -14.35 32.39 -1.65
N ASP A 245 -14.19 33.38 -2.52
CA ASP A 245 -14.31 34.80 -2.18
C ASP A 245 -15.70 35.18 -1.66
N THR A 246 -16.74 34.47 -2.11
CA THR A 246 -18.12 34.57 -1.64
C THR A 246 -18.32 34.10 -0.20
N GLY A 247 -17.30 33.49 0.42
CA GLY A 247 -17.38 32.85 1.74
C GLY A 247 -17.89 31.41 1.71
N ALA A 248 -18.26 30.89 0.53
CA ALA A 248 -18.63 29.49 0.35
C ALA A 248 -17.41 28.56 0.39
N ILE A 249 -17.65 27.28 0.70
CA ILE A 249 -16.62 26.24 0.72
C ILE A 249 -17.00 25.14 -0.29
N SER A 250 -16.05 24.84 -1.18
CA SER A 250 -16.20 23.78 -2.18
C SER A 250 -15.24 22.62 -1.89
N LEU A 251 -15.77 21.41 -1.79
CA LEU A 251 -14.97 20.19 -1.70
C LEU A 251 -14.56 19.75 -3.11
N ALA A 252 -13.27 19.61 -3.31
CA ALA A 252 -12.67 19.00 -4.49
C ALA A 252 -12.13 17.60 -4.17
N PHE A 253 -12.49 16.62 -5.00
CA PHE A 253 -11.98 15.25 -4.93
C PHE A 253 -11.78 14.68 -6.33
N MET A 254 -10.93 13.66 -6.44
CA MET A 254 -10.66 12.97 -7.70
C MET A 254 -11.45 11.66 -7.78
N TYR A 255 -12.16 11.45 -8.87
CA TYR A 255 -12.87 10.20 -9.15
C TYR A 255 -12.63 9.79 -10.59
N ARG A 256 -12.15 8.56 -10.81
CA ARG A 256 -11.83 8.00 -12.14
C ARG A 256 -10.97 8.94 -13.01
N LYS A 257 -9.95 9.56 -12.40
CA LYS A 257 -9.01 10.54 -13.01
C LYS A 257 -9.62 11.90 -13.37
N GLU A 258 -10.88 12.13 -13.04
CA GLU A 258 -11.55 13.42 -13.20
C GLU A 258 -11.70 14.12 -11.85
N MET A 259 -11.70 15.45 -11.88
CA MET A 259 -11.84 16.26 -10.67
C MET A 259 -13.26 16.79 -10.55
N TYR A 260 -13.88 16.54 -9.40
CA TYR A 260 -15.23 16.98 -9.09
C TYR A 260 -15.22 18.04 -7.98
N PHE A 261 -16.18 18.95 -8.05
CA PHE A 261 -16.39 20.03 -7.08
C PHE A 261 -17.82 19.99 -6.57
N ILE A 262 -17.99 19.93 -5.25
CA ILE A 262 -19.30 19.87 -4.61
C ILE A 262 -19.33 20.88 -3.44
N PRO A 263 -20.37 21.72 -3.31
CA PRO A 263 -20.54 22.57 -2.13
C PRO A 263 -20.55 21.72 -0.85
N VAL A 264 -19.74 22.10 0.14
CA VAL A 264 -19.61 21.32 1.39
C VAL A 264 -20.95 21.11 2.09
N VAL A 265 -21.85 22.09 1.98
CA VAL A 265 -23.20 22.05 2.58
C VAL A 265 -24.05 20.89 2.02
N MET A 266 -23.78 20.40 0.80
CA MET A 266 -24.51 19.23 0.25
C MET A 266 -24.07 17.91 0.89
N ILE A 267 -22.88 17.86 1.48
CA ILE A 267 -22.29 16.64 2.06
C ILE A 267 -22.53 16.56 3.56
N LEU A 268 -22.66 17.71 4.24
CA LEU A 268 -22.91 17.79 5.68
C LEU A 268 -24.38 17.60 6.07
N LYS A 269 -25.29 17.52 5.10
CA LYS A 269 -26.72 17.23 5.31
C LYS A 269 -26.95 15.73 5.42
#